data_AF-A0A1G8DKQ0-F1
#
_entry.id   AF-A0A1G8DKQ0-F1
#
_cell.length_a   1.000
_cell.length_b   1.000
_cell.length_c   1.000
_cell.angle_alpha   90.00
_cell.angle_beta   90.00
_cell.angle_gamma   90.00
#
_symmetry.space_group_name_H-M   'P 1'
#
loop_
_entity.id
_entity.type
_entity.pdbx_description
1 polymer ?
#
loop_
_entity_poly.entity_id
_entity_poly.type
_entity_poly.pdbx_seq_one_letter_code
_entity_poly.pdbx_strand_id
1 'polypeptide(L)'
;MIGRVHRIELRRGAALWAAAGIAAAGVALLYGLPGPWWRSVTGWTEQWASAAQWSRLHLTFLWPLAAGAGPPPRAARTVPLDLGAPPRRGAARADITRGLLAGAGTPSCQRWDGPSPGWALHEHAARTVAAAWLMGDLAPLPGDAWMREPLDGVPEYVRDPARRANALTDRAWAALRALPEAEQRRRVAALRAAALTCRGDLLSVLAGGAR
;
A
#
# COMPACT_ATOMS: atom_id res chain seq x y z
N MET A 1 -25.65 12.47 30.66
CA MET A 1 -25.65 11.10 30.08
C MET A 1 -26.41 10.98 28.74
N ILE A 2 -27.33 11.89 28.41
CA ILE A 2 -28.19 11.85 27.20
C ILE A 2 -27.42 11.97 25.86
N GLY A 3 -26.32 12.74 25.81
CA GLY A 3 -25.57 12.95 24.56
C GLY A 3 -24.84 11.70 24.01
N ARG A 4 -24.50 10.71 24.84
CA ARG A 4 -23.85 9.46 24.36
C ARG A 4 -24.85 8.54 23.68
N VAL A 5 -26.10 8.50 24.15
CA VAL A 5 -27.17 7.67 23.59
C VAL A 5 -27.57 8.19 22.22
N HIS A 6 -27.80 9.51 22.06
CA HIS A 6 -28.11 10.09 20.75
C HIS A 6 -27.00 9.87 19.70
N ARG A 7 -25.73 9.90 20.12
CA ARG A 7 -24.60 9.62 19.23
C ARG A 7 -24.57 8.16 18.76
N ILE A 8 -24.96 7.22 19.61
CA ILE A 8 -25.03 5.80 19.28
C ILE A 8 -26.20 5.54 18.31
N GLU A 9 -27.36 6.14 18.57
CA GLU A 9 -28.54 6.00 17.69
C GLU A 9 -28.31 6.63 16.31
N LEU A 10 -27.67 7.80 16.23
CA LEU A 10 -27.29 8.41 14.94
C LEU A 10 -26.30 7.54 14.15
N ARG A 11 -25.36 6.87 14.84
CA ARG A 11 -24.41 5.93 14.21
C ARG A 11 -25.10 4.65 13.72
N ARG A 12 -26.07 4.13 14.46
CA ARG A 12 -26.89 2.98 14.04
C ARG A 12 -27.77 3.32 12.85
N GLY A 13 -28.41 4.49 12.85
CA GLY A 13 -29.19 4.97 11.71
C GLY A 13 -28.34 5.13 10.45
N ALA A 14 -27.16 5.78 10.56
CA ALA A 14 -26.25 5.94 9.43
C ALA A 14 -25.70 4.60 8.91
N ALA A 15 -25.44 3.62 9.78
CA ALA A 15 -24.98 2.30 9.39
C ALA A 15 -26.05 1.51 8.61
N LEU A 16 -27.33 1.62 8.99
CA LEU A 16 -28.43 0.99 8.27
C LEU A 16 -28.62 1.59 6.88
N TRP A 17 -28.53 2.92 6.76
CA TRP A 17 -28.61 3.60 5.47
C TRP A 17 -27.39 3.31 4.57
N ALA A 18 -26.19 3.21 5.15
CA ALA A 18 -25.00 2.79 4.42
C ALA A 18 -25.13 1.34 3.91
N ALA A 19 -25.61 0.41 4.74
CA ALA A 19 -25.85 -0.97 4.35
C ALA A 19 -26.91 -1.08 3.24
N ALA A 20 -28.02 -0.33 3.36
CA ALA A 20 -29.05 -0.27 2.33
C ALA A 20 -28.52 0.32 1.01
N GLY A 21 -27.69 1.37 1.07
CA GLY A 21 -27.02 1.95 -0.10
C GLY A 21 -26.08 0.96 -0.80
N ILE A 22 -25.29 0.21 -0.04
CA ILE A 22 -24.40 -0.83 -0.58
C ILE A 22 -25.22 -1.95 -1.24
N ALA A 23 -26.31 -2.38 -0.60
CA ALA A 23 -27.20 -3.40 -1.17
C ALA A 23 -27.85 -2.91 -2.48
N ALA A 24 -28.35 -1.67 -2.51
CA ALA A 24 -28.94 -1.08 -3.70
C ALA A 24 -27.92 -0.92 -4.84
N ALA A 25 -26.68 -0.49 -4.53
CA ALA A 25 -25.60 -0.40 -5.51
C ALA A 25 -25.21 -1.78 -6.06
N GLY A 26 -25.15 -2.81 -5.22
CA GLY A 26 -24.91 -4.19 -5.64
C GLY A 26 -26.00 -4.72 -6.58
N VAL A 27 -27.28 -4.46 -6.27
CA VAL A 27 -28.42 -4.82 -7.13
C VAL A 27 -28.37 -4.04 -8.45
N ALA A 28 -28.11 -2.74 -8.41
CA ALA A 28 -27.99 -1.91 -9.60
C ALA A 28 -26.85 -2.37 -10.52
N LEU A 29 -25.69 -2.75 -9.95
CA LEU A 29 -24.56 -3.30 -10.71
C LEU A 29 -24.91 -4.65 -11.33
N LEU A 30 -25.61 -5.51 -10.58
CA LEU A 30 -26.04 -6.83 -11.05
C LEU A 30 -27.04 -6.68 -12.21
N TYR A 31 -28.01 -5.79 -12.14
CA TYR A 31 -29.02 -5.67 -13.19
C TYR A 31 -28.66 -4.68 -14.32
N GLY A 32 -27.71 -3.76 -14.08
CA GLY A 32 -27.30 -2.73 -15.04
C GLY A 32 -26.22 -3.17 -16.03
N LEU A 33 -25.56 -4.32 -15.79
CA LEU A 33 -24.55 -4.86 -16.70
C LEU A 33 -25.06 -6.12 -17.40
N PRO A 34 -24.78 -6.30 -18.71
CA PRO A 34 -25.08 -7.55 -19.40
C PRO A 34 -24.16 -8.66 -18.87
N GLY A 35 -24.70 -9.51 -18.00
CA GLY A 35 -24.00 -10.64 -17.41
C GLY A 35 -24.66 -12.00 -17.64
N PRO A 36 -24.05 -13.09 -17.13
CA PRO A 36 -24.53 -14.45 -17.32
C PRO A 36 -25.94 -14.73 -16.80
N TRP A 37 -26.46 -13.91 -15.87
CA TRP A 37 -27.84 -13.97 -15.36
C TRP A 37 -28.91 -13.58 -16.39
N TRP A 38 -28.51 -12.98 -17.52
CA TRP A 38 -29.37 -12.77 -18.70
C TRP A 38 -29.26 -13.91 -19.74
N ARG A 39 -28.39 -14.90 -19.54
CA ARG A 39 -28.17 -16.02 -20.47
C ARG A 39 -28.90 -17.27 -20.02
N SER A 40 -29.22 -18.16 -20.97
CA SER A 40 -29.99 -19.40 -20.74
C SER A 40 -29.34 -20.33 -19.69
N VAL A 41 -30.16 -21.20 -19.10
CA VAL A 41 -29.82 -22.15 -18.02
C VAL A 41 -28.58 -23.02 -18.34
N THR A 42 -28.26 -23.22 -19.62
CA THR A 42 -27.06 -23.92 -20.11
C THR A 42 -25.74 -23.21 -19.80
N GLY A 43 -25.76 -21.89 -19.55
CA GLY A 43 -24.57 -21.13 -19.11
C GLY A 43 -24.21 -21.30 -17.62
N TRP A 44 -25.13 -21.85 -16.81
CA TRP A 44 -24.92 -22.07 -15.37
C TRP A 44 -24.31 -23.42 -15.04
N THR A 45 -24.55 -24.44 -15.87
CA THR A 45 -24.16 -25.82 -15.57
C THR A 45 -22.73 -26.17 -15.99
N GLU A 46 -22.11 -25.42 -16.88
CA GLU A 46 -20.78 -25.83 -17.39
C GLU A 46 -19.60 -25.42 -16.50
N GLN A 47 -19.70 -24.38 -15.66
CA GLN A 47 -18.52 -23.91 -14.93
C GLN A 47 -18.86 -23.29 -13.56
N TRP A 48 -18.88 -24.12 -12.51
CA TRP A 48 -18.83 -23.67 -11.10
C TRP A 48 -17.70 -22.65 -10.85
N ALA A 49 -16.65 -22.72 -11.67
CA ALA A 49 -15.57 -21.74 -11.73
C ALA A 49 -16.06 -20.32 -12.07
N SER A 50 -17.01 -20.16 -12.99
CA SER A 50 -17.56 -18.85 -13.37
C SER A 50 -18.35 -18.22 -12.23
N ALA A 51 -19.20 -18.98 -11.54
CA ALA A 51 -19.96 -18.48 -10.39
C ALA A 51 -19.05 -18.05 -9.23
N ALA A 52 -17.99 -18.83 -8.95
CA ALA A 52 -16.97 -18.48 -7.96
C ALA A 52 -16.16 -17.25 -8.38
N GLN A 53 -15.78 -17.13 -9.66
CA GLN A 53 -15.05 -15.99 -10.19
C GLN A 53 -15.88 -14.71 -10.16
N TRP A 54 -17.18 -14.79 -10.47
CA TRP A 54 -18.10 -13.63 -10.41
C TRP A 54 -18.34 -13.16 -8.97
N SER A 55 -18.49 -14.09 -8.02
CA SER A 55 -18.56 -13.75 -6.59
C SER A 55 -17.28 -13.06 -6.10
N ARG A 56 -16.10 -13.55 -6.52
CA ARG A 56 -14.80 -12.93 -6.22
C ARG A 56 -14.66 -11.53 -6.85
N LEU A 57 -15.16 -11.36 -8.07
CA LEU A 57 -15.15 -10.07 -8.77
C LEU A 57 -16.05 -9.06 -8.05
N HIS A 58 -17.27 -9.46 -7.68
CA HIS A 58 -18.21 -8.60 -6.94
C HIS A 58 -17.66 -8.21 -5.57
N LEU A 59 -17.07 -9.16 -4.83
CA LEU A 59 -16.42 -8.85 -3.55
C LEU A 59 -15.25 -7.88 -3.73
N THR A 60 -14.48 -7.99 -4.81
CA THR A 60 -13.39 -7.04 -5.11
C THR A 60 -13.90 -5.61 -5.28
N PHE A 61 -15.07 -5.40 -5.88
CA PHE A 61 -15.64 -4.07 -6.09
C PHE A 61 -16.47 -3.55 -4.91
N LEU A 62 -17.20 -4.42 -4.21
CA LEU A 62 -18.08 -4.04 -3.11
C LEU A 62 -17.35 -3.92 -1.78
N TRP A 63 -16.26 -4.66 -1.57
CA TRP A 63 -15.49 -4.63 -0.33
C TRP A 63 -14.88 -3.26 -0.02
N PRO A 64 -14.28 -2.53 -0.98
CA PRO A 64 -13.78 -1.18 -0.71
C PRO A 64 -14.88 -0.19 -0.29
N LEU A 65 -16.09 -0.35 -0.84
CA LEU A 65 -17.26 0.47 -0.51
C LEU A 65 -17.80 0.12 0.89
N ALA A 66 -17.86 -1.17 1.22
CA ALA A 66 -18.33 -1.66 2.53
C ALA A 66 -17.32 -1.42 3.66
N ALA A 67 -16.02 -1.56 3.37
CA ALA A 67 -14.96 -1.36 4.35
C ALA A 67 -14.65 0.11 4.61
N GLY A 68 -15.16 1.04 3.78
CA GLY A 68 -14.75 2.43 3.81
C GLY A 68 -13.25 2.51 3.67
N ALA A 69 -12.73 2.21 2.47
CA ALA A 69 -11.30 2.14 2.18
C ALA A 69 -10.58 3.51 2.32
N GLY A 70 -10.44 3.99 3.55
CA GLY A 70 -9.42 4.95 3.91
C GLY A 70 -8.05 4.26 3.85
N PRO A 71 -6.96 5.04 3.71
CA PRO A 71 -5.60 4.49 3.84
C PRO A 71 -5.48 3.72 5.16
N PRO A 72 -4.64 2.67 5.21
CA PRO A 72 -4.48 1.86 6.42
C PRO A 72 -4.14 2.76 7.61
N PRO A 73 -4.68 2.46 8.82
CA PRO A 73 -4.39 3.25 10.00
C PRO A 73 -2.87 3.33 10.23
N ARG A 74 -2.33 4.55 10.26
CA ARG A 74 -0.92 4.83 10.53
C ARG A 74 -0.67 5.00 12.03
N ALA A 75 -1.09 4.04 12.85
CA ALA A 75 -0.79 4.07 14.27
C ALA A 75 0.61 3.49 14.54
N ALA A 76 1.35 4.08 15.47
CA ALA A 76 2.72 3.68 15.79
C ALA A 76 2.85 2.24 16.33
N ARG A 77 1.74 1.58 16.68
CA ARG A 77 1.67 0.23 17.24
C ARG A 77 1.02 -0.79 16.32
N THR A 78 0.70 -0.41 15.08
CA THR A 78 0.05 -1.30 14.11
C THR A 78 0.91 -1.41 12.86
N VAL A 79 1.15 -2.63 12.41
CA VAL A 79 1.86 -2.89 11.15
C VAL A 79 0.86 -3.53 10.17
N PRO A 80 0.44 -2.83 9.11
CA PRO A 80 -0.47 -3.40 8.12
C PRO A 80 0.26 -4.47 7.32
N LEU A 81 -0.31 -5.67 7.29
CA LEU A 81 0.19 -6.83 6.56
C LEU A 81 -0.89 -7.32 5.60
N ASP A 82 -0.65 -7.17 4.30
CA ASP A 82 -1.46 -7.77 3.25
C ASP A 82 -0.66 -8.89 2.56
N LEU A 83 -0.97 -10.13 2.93
CA LEU A 83 -0.35 -11.33 2.35
C LEU A 83 -0.90 -11.66 0.95
N GLY A 84 -2.06 -11.09 0.58
CA GLY A 84 -2.71 -11.30 -0.70
C GLY A 84 -2.20 -10.39 -1.80
N ALA A 85 -1.53 -9.29 -1.41
CA ALA A 85 -0.92 -8.33 -2.32
C ALA A 85 0.11 -9.00 -3.23
N PRO A 86 0.18 -8.63 -4.53
CA PRO A 86 1.12 -9.20 -5.50
C PRO A 86 2.59 -9.29 -5.02
N PRO A 87 3.14 -8.32 -4.26
CA PRO A 87 4.48 -8.40 -3.70
C PRO A 87 4.76 -9.58 -2.78
N ARG A 88 3.73 -10.11 -2.10
CA ARG A 88 3.87 -11.02 -0.97
C ARG A 88 3.30 -12.40 -1.23
N ARG A 89 2.51 -12.56 -2.30
CA ARG A 89 1.91 -13.84 -2.68
C ARG A 89 3.01 -14.82 -3.13
N GLY A 90 3.27 -15.86 -2.33
CA GLY A 90 4.33 -16.84 -2.60
C GLY A 90 5.75 -16.32 -2.36
N ALA A 91 5.91 -15.15 -1.70
CA ALA A 91 7.22 -14.59 -1.40
C ALA A 91 7.93 -15.38 -0.29
N ALA A 92 9.26 -15.43 -0.34
CA ALA A 92 10.06 -16.04 0.70
C ALA A 92 9.89 -15.29 2.04
N ARG A 93 10.07 -15.99 3.17
CA ARG A 93 9.97 -15.38 4.51
C ARG A 93 10.84 -14.14 4.67
N ALA A 94 12.07 -14.17 4.15
CA ALA A 94 12.99 -13.03 4.20
C ALA A 94 12.42 -11.79 3.50
N ASP A 95 11.76 -11.98 2.36
CA ASP A 95 11.13 -10.90 1.59
C ASP A 95 9.92 -10.31 2.33
N ILE A 96 9.11 -11.17 2.94
CA ILE A 96 7.99 -10.70 3.78
C ILE A 96 8.53 -9.83 4.94
N THR A 97 9.55 -10.31 5.65
CA THR A 97 10.20 -9.57 6.75
C THR A 97 10.78 -8.25 6.26
N ARG A 98 11.53 -8.25 5.16
CA ARG A 98 12.11 -7.03 4.56
C ARG A 98 11.02 -6.01 4.22
N GLY A 99 9.95 -6.45 3.58
CA GLY A 99 8.81 -5.60 3.23
C GLY A 99 7.98 -5.14 4.44
N LEU A 100 8.07 -5.82 5.59
CA LEU A 100 7.48 -5.39 6.86
C LEU A 100 8.36 -4.35 7.57
N LEU A 101 9.69 -4.50 7.52
CA LEU A 101 10.65 -3.57 8.11
C LEU A 101 10.90 -2.32 7.26
N ALA A 102 10.46 -2.34 5.99
CA ALA A 102 10.45 -1.19 5.10
C ALA A 102 9.81 0.04 5.76
N GLY A 103 10.44 1.21 5.59
CA GLY A 103 9.99 2.45 6.23
C GLY A 103 10.02 2.38 7.76
N ALA A 104 10.91 1.53 8.30
CA ALA A 104 11.03 1.21 9.72
C ALA A 104 9.72 0.70 10.34
N GLY A 105 8.95 -0.13 9.62
CA GLY A 105 7.70 -0.71 10.10
C GLY A 105 6.46 0.16 9.89
N THR A 106 6.45 0.99 8.83
CA THR A 106 5.32 1.86 8.48
C THR A 106 4.80 1.53 7.08
N PRO A 107 3.49 1.71 6.79
CA PRO A 107 2.99 1.58 5.42
C PRO A 107 3.61 2.63 4.50
N SER A 108 3.62 2.37 3.18
CA SER A 108 4.04 3.38 2.20
C SER A 108 3.15 4.62 2.30
N CYS A 109 3.73 5.81 2.13
CA CYS A 109 3.07 7.09 1.99
C CYS A 109 2.50 7.31 0.59
N GLN A 110 2.80 6.40 -0.33
CA GLN A 110 2.25 6.39 -1.66
C GLN A 110 0.73 6.50 -1.64
N ARG A 111 0.26 7.66 -2.11
CA ARG A 111 -1.15 7.91 -2.41
C ARG A 111 -1.45 7.38 -3.81
N TRP A 112 -2.70 6.98 -4.04
CA TRP A 112 -3.16 6.40 -5.31
C TRP A 112 -3.32 7.46 -6.42
N ASP A 113 -3.00 8.74 -6.16
CA ASP A 113 -3.15 9.89 -7.09
C ASP A 113 -2.09 9.92 -8.22
N GLY A 114 -1.54 8.76 -8.58
CA GLY A 114 -0.61 8.59 -9.68
C GLY A 114 0.85 8.88 -9.29
N PRO A 115 1.82 8.29 -10.01
CA PRO A 115 3.23 8.47 -9.70
C PRO A 115 3.63 9.91 -10.04
N SER A 116 3.86 10.76 -9.03
CA SER A 116 4.83 11.83 -9.26
C SER A 116 6.22 11.21 -9.05
N PRO A 117 7.03 11.06 -10.12
CA PRO A 117 8.13 10.09 -10.13
C PRO A 117 9.25 10.40 -9.13
N GLY A 118 9.43 11.65 -8.69
CA GLY A 118 10.50 12.02 -7.76
C GLY A 118 10.30 11.54 -6.32
N TRP A 119 9.15 11.86 -5.71
CA TRP A 119 8.92 11.55 -4.29
C TRP A 119 8.78 10.04 -4.04
N ALA A 120 8.21 9.30 -5.00
CA ALA A 120 8.07 7.85 -4.89
C ALA A 120 9.44 7.15 -4.88
N LEU A 121 10.40 7.63 -5.68
CA LEU A 121 11.77 7.10 -5.68
C LEU A 121 12.50 7.42 -4.37
N HIS A 122 12.32 8.63 -3.84
CA HIS A 122 12.92 9.02 -2.56
C HIS A 122 12.34 8.21 -1.40
N GLU A 123 11.02 8.08 -1.34
CA GLU A 123 10.37 7.23 -0.36
C GLU A 123 10.86 5.78 -0.50
N HIS A 124 10.87 5.21 -1.70
CA HIS A 124 11.32 3.84 -1.92
C HIS A 124 12.75 3.65 -1.40
N ALA A 125 13.68 4.52 -1.79
CA ALA A 125 15.06 4.46 -1.32
C ALA A 125 15.17 4.55 0.20
N ALA A 126 14.46 5.49 0.83
CA ALA A 126 14.46 5.63 2.30
C ALA A 126 13.93 4.37 3.00
N ARG A 127 12.90 3.74 2.43
CA ARG A 127 12.31 2.51 2.96
C ARG A 127 13.26 1.32 2.82
N THR A 128 13.98 1.21 1.70
CA THR A 128 15.00 0.19 1.46
C THR A 128 16.15 0.32 2.45
N VAL A 129 16.67 1.55 2.64
CA VAL A 129 17.74 1.81 3.62
C VAL A 129 17.30 1.50 5.05
N ALA A 130 16.07 1.81 5.42
CA ALA A 130 15.55 1.47 6.76
C ALA A 130 15.46 -0.04 6.99
N ALA A 131 14.98 -0.80 6.00
CA ALA A 131 14.94 -2.25 6.08
C ALA A 131 16.37 -2.83 6.16
N ALA A 132 17.28 -2.33 5.33
CA ALA A 132 18.68 -2.74 5.34
C ALA A 132 19.38 -2.47 6.67
N TRP A 133 19.11 -1.32 7.30
CA TRP A 133 19.65 -1.00 8.62
C TRP A 133 19.12 -1.96 9.70
N LEU A 134 17.84 -2.30 9.66
CA LEU A 134 17.21 -3.20 10.63
C LEU A 134 17.62 -4.67 10.46
N MET A 135 17.93 -5.10 9.22
CA MET A 135 18.27 -6.49 8.93
C MET A 135 19.79 -6.74 8.84
N GLY A 136 20.58 -5.69 8.62
CA GLY A 136 22.04 -5.78 8.47
C GLY A 136 22.54 -6.03 7.05
N ASP A 137 21.64 -6.19 6.07
CA ASP A 137 21.96 -6.43 4.66
C ASP A 137 21.27 -5.43 3.72
N LEU A 138 22.03 -4.85 2.79
CA LEU A 138 21.46 -4.00 1.75
C LEU A 138 20.91 -4.86 0.61
N ALA A 139 19.59 -4.97 0.52
CA ALA A 139 18.91 -5.69 -0.55
C ALA A 139 17.62 -4.96 -0.97
N PRO A 140 17.21 -5.08 -2.25
CA PRO A 140 15.99 -4.43 -2.76
C PRO A 140 14.73 -4.87 -2.01
N LEU A 141 13.75 -3.97 -1.89
CA LEU A 141 12.45 -4.33 -1.35
C LEU A 141 11.67 -5.20 -2.36
N PRO A 142 10.95 -6.23 -1.87
CA PRO A 142 10.02 -6.97 -2.69
C PRO A 142 8.75 -6.14 -2.89
N GLY A 143 8.32 -5.93 -4.14
CA GLY A 143 6.95 -5.50 -4.41
C GLY A 143 6.68 -4.37 -5.36
N ASP A 144 7.68 -3.72 -5.92
CA ASP A 144 7.42 -2.62 -6.83
C ASP A 144 7.49 -3.10 -8.28
N ALA A 145 6.42 -3.75 -8.73
CA ALA A 145 6.30 -4.23 -10.12
C ALA A 145 6.49 -3.07 -11.13
N TRP A 146 6.00 -1.88 -10.79
CA TRP A 146 6.20 -0.64 -11.57
C TRP A 146 7.66 -0.17 -11.60
N MET A 147 8.51 -0.68 -10.71
CA MET A 147 9.95 -0.42 -10.74
C MET A 147 10.73 -1.49 -11.51
N ARG A 148 10.17 -2.68 -11.72
CA ARG A 148 10.87 -3.80 -12.35
C ARG A 148 10.86 -3.75 -13.87
N GLU A 149 9.82 -3.19 -14.47
CA GLU A 149 9.72 -3.11 -15.93
C GLU A 149 9.88 -1.66 -16.41
N PRO A 150 10.68 -1.42 -17.46
CA PRO A 150 10.67 -0.14 -18.15
C PRO A 150 9.24 0.18 -18.56
N LEU A 151 8.76 1.35 -18.15
CA LEU A 151 7.48 1.84 -18.61
C LEU A 151 7.67 2.33 -20.05
N ASP A 152 7.08 1.64 -21.02
CA ASP A 152 7.07 2.09 -22.42
C ASP A 152 6.16 3.32 -22.58
N GLY A 153 6.56 4.25 -23.44
CA GLY A 153 5.76 5.45 -23.74
C GLY A 153 5.79 6.58 -22.69
N VAL A 154 6.58 6.45 -21.62
CA VAL A 154 6.84 7.56 -20.67
C VAL A 154 8.16 8.29 -20.98
N PRO A 155 8.31 9.56 -20.54
CA PRO A 155 9.55 10.31 -20.69
C PRO A 155 10.77 9.54 -20.17
N GLU A 156 11.95 9.76 -20.76
CA GLU A 156 13.21 9.09 -20.41
C GLU A 156 13.52 9.15 -18.91
N TYR A 157 13.15 10.23 -18.23
CA TYR A 157 13.36 10.39 -16.81
C TYR A 157 12.49 9.46 -15.92
N VAL A 158 11.54 8.75 -16.51
CA VAL A 158 10.67 7.75 -15.86
C VAL A 158 10.98 6.34 -16.37
N ARG A 159 11.88 6.19 -17.34
CA ARG A 159 12.11 4.92 -18.07
C ARG A 159 12.82 3.85 -17.24
N ASP A 160 13.69 4.24 -16.30
CA ASP A 160 14.41 3.29 -15.43
C ASP A 160 14.31 3.73 -13.95
N PRO A 161 13.15 3.52 -13.32
CA PRO A 161 12.91 3.87 -11.93
C PRO A 161 13.76 3.03 -10.96
N ALA A 162 14.01 1.75 -11.25
CA ALA A 162 14.84 0.88 -10.41
C ALA A 162 16.27 1.39 -10.30
N ARG A 163 16.94 1.71 -11.42
CA ARG A 163 18.31 2.23 -11.38
C ARG A 163 18.41 3.51 -10.56
N ARG A 164 17.43 4.41 -10.70
CA ARG A 164 17.38 5.68 -9.95
C ARG A 164 17.16 5.46 -8.47
N ALA A 165 16.22 4.59 -8.10
CA ALA A 165 15.98 4.20 -6.72
C ALA A 165 17.21 3.54 -6.09
N ASN A 166 17.89 2.66 -6.82
CA ASN A 166 19.13 2.02 -6.36
C ASN A 166 20.25 3.05 -6.13
N ALA A 167 20.47 3.97 -7.06
CA ALA A 167 21.48 5.02 -6.90
C ALA A 167 21.20 5.98 -5.72
N LEU A 168 19.92 6.24 -5.41
CA LEU A 168 19.52 6.97 -4.21
C LEU A 168 19.75 6.14 -2.94
N THR A 169 19.41 4.85 -3.00
CA THR A 169 19.57 3.88 -1.91
C THR A 169 21.04 3.74 -1.52
N ASP A 170 21.93 3.52 -2.49
CA ASP A 170 23.37 3.34 -2.26
C ASP A 170 23.98 4.56 -1.58
N ARG A 171 23.65 5.76 -2.07
CA ARG A 171 24.11 7.03 -1.49
C ARG A 171 23.61 7.23 -0.06
N ALA A 172 22.32 7.01 0.18
CA ALA A 172 21.74 7.18 1.50
C ALA A 172 22.22 6.11 2.49
N TRP A 173 22.44 4.87 2.04
CA TRP A 173 23.04 3.82 2.84
C TRP A 173 24.46 4.16 3.27
N ALA A 174 25.31 4.60 2.33
CA ALA A 174 26.66 5.04 2.63
C ALA A 174 26.68 6.21 3.62
N ALA A 175 25.82 7.22 3.39
CA ALA A 175 25.70 8.38 4.28
C ALA A 175 25.25 7.99 5.69
N LEU A 176 24.29 7.09 5.83
CA LEU A 176 23.82 6.60 7.13
C LEU A 176 24.93 5.81 7.84
N ARG A 177 25.59 4.88 7.14
CA ARG A 177 26.63 4.00 7.70
C ARG A 177 27.89 4.74 8.13
N ALA A 178 28.17 5.91 7.57
CA ALA A 178 29.28 6.76 7.97
C ALA A 178 29.08 7.42 9.35
N LEU A 179 27.86 7.41 9.91
CA LEU A 179 27.54 8.07 11.17
C LEU A 179 27.76 7.15 12.38
N PRO A 180 27.97 7.69 13.59
CA PRO A 180 27.94 6.90 14.82
C PRO A 180 26.60 6.16 14.98
N GLU A 181 26.62 4.99 15.60
CA GLU A 181 25.42 4.14 15.70
C GLU A 181 24.24 4.86 16.39
N ALA A 182 24.51 5.66 17.42
CA ALA A 182 23.49 6.48 18.09
C ALA A 182 22.79 7.45 17.11
N GLU A 183 23.54 8.02 16.18
CA GLU A 183 23.00 8.91 15.15
C GLU A 183 22.20 8.13 14.09
N GLN A 184 22.68 6.95 13.69
CA GLN A 184 21.92 6.07 12.79
C GLN A 184 20.55 5.74 13.38
N ARG A 185 20.52 5.31 14.64
CA ARG A 185 19.28 5.03 15.40
C ARG A 185 18.37 6.25 15.43
N ARG A 186 18.91 7.44 15.72
CA ARG A 186 18.15 8.70 15.75
C ARG A 186 17.49 9.00 14.40
N ARG A 187 18.21 8.83 13.29
CA ARG A 187 17.68 9.11 11.94
C ARG A 187 16.65 8.08 11.49
N VAL A 188 16.83 6.80 11.80
CA VAL A 188 15.83 5.76 11.52
C VAL A 188 14.55 6.00 12.34
N ALA A 189 14.67 6.43 13.60
CA ALA A 189 13.51 6.82 14.40
C ALA A 189 12.80 8.06 13.84
N ALA A 190 13.55 9.07 13.38
CA ALA A 190 13.00 10.26 12.74
C ALA A 190 12.27 9.92 11.43
N LEU A 191 12.84 9.02 10.61
CA LEU A 191 12.21 8.49 9.40
C LEU A 191 10.86 7.83 9.75
N ARG A 192 10.82 6.96 10.77
CA ARG A 192 9.57 6.32 11.22
C ARG A 192 8.53 7.36 11.61
N ALA A 193 8.91 8.40 12.36
CA ALA A 193 8.00 9.48 12.77
C ALA A 193 7.45 10.26 11.55
N ALA A 194 8.31 10.57 10.57
CA ALA A 194 7.90 11.22 9.33
C ALA A 194 6.93 10.34 8.52
N ALA A 195 7.23 9.05 8.37
CA ALA A 195 6.42 8.09 7.61
C ALA A 195 5.05 7.80 8.25
N LEU A 196 4.92 7.93 9.57
CA LEU A 196 3.62 7.85 10.25
C LEU A 196 2.69 9.02 9.88
N THR A 197 3.25 10.16 9.50
CA THR A 197 2.47 11.36 9.13
C THR A 197 2.47 11.67 7.63
N CYS A 198 3.32 10.98 6.86
CA CYS A 198 3.57 11.25 5.44
C CYS A 198 3.88 12.72 5.14
N ARG A 199 4.75 13.31 5.96
CA ARG A 199 5.23 14.68 5.78
C ARG A 199 6.73 14.72 5.58
N GLY A 200 7.14 15.58 4.65
CA GLY A 200 8.54 15.79 4.30
C GLY A 200 9.09 14.73 3.36
N ASP A 201 10.33 14.95 2.92
CA ASP A 201 11.08 13.97 2.14
C ASP A 201 11.75 12.96 3.08
N LEU A 202 11.26 11.72 3.05
CA LEU A 202 11.76 10.63 3.89
C LEU A 202 13.24 10.36 3.66
N LEU A 203 13.73 10.49 2.42
CA LEU A 203 15.14 10.25 2.11
C LEU A 203 16.02 11.34 2.73
N SER A 204 15.60 12.60 2.65
CA SER A 204 16.29 13.71 3.29
C SER A 204 16.37 13.55 4.81
N VAL A 205 15.29 13.11 5.47
CA VAL A 205 15.31 12.84 6.93
C VAL A 205 16.36 11.79 7.31
N LEU A 206 16.53 10.77 6.46
CA LEU A 206 17.45 9.66 6.71
C LEU A 206 18.90 10.01 6.35
N ALA A 207 19.13 10.60 5.18
CA ALA A 207 20.45 10.96 4.68
C ALA A 207 21.01 12.26 5.29
N GLY A 208 20.17 13.06 5.95
CA GLY A 208 20.57 14.30 6.62
C GLY A 208 20.48 15.56 5.75
N GLY A 209 19.59 15.54 4.74
CA GLY A 209 19.31 16.69 3.88
C GLY A 209 20.52 17.14 3.08
N ALA A 210 20.81 16.47 1.96
CA ALA A 210 21.60 17.12 0.92
C ALA A 210 20.71 18.22 0.31
N ARG A 211 20.96 19.48 0.69
CA ARG A 211 20.50 20.65 -0.06
C ARG A 211 21.46 20.90 -1.22
#